data_AF-A0A8T0Y136-F1
#
_entry.id   AF-A0A8T0Y136-F1
#
_cell.length_a   1.000
_cell.length_b   1.000
_cell.length_c   1.000
_cell.angle_alpha   90.00
_cell.angle_beta   90.00
_cell.angle_gamma   90.00
#
_symmetry.space_group_name_H-M   'P 1'
#
loop_
_entity.id
_entity.type
_entity.pdbx_description
1 polymer ?
#
loop_
_entity_poly.entity_id
_entity_poly.type
_entity_poly.pdbx_seq_one_letter_code
_entity_poly.pdbx_strand_id
1 'polypeptide(L)'
;MIKWRLTSSWWRATWIWWYKIHWEITWHDLPSDERAWYGLRQPIWFHSDAALHYEQAARTHTSSAYRRCIGMVPEPQRSFRLHVSRVFGVKSLADFMCEGCAWPSQQDFVQRHLDFTLVSTTPGQQVKWLRVLYKEATQIVERLGERELVLQTPRAARRMIPHLGCKSGVKVCLIPAIPRSALLRIVWTPALPTKPHPMTVHSQRADEEQIKSFVKYGKHLRKILLPIFADLQFRLAFRLLPVRARFWFLEAVHPRIQYCVRDECDAIETEEHLFFECTLAAQLWGHLTQLVSPFFRVRPTWYDIALATKTRVRDEWEECEEVVHDAWHTLRAVTLHFIWTDRNRCLFDGRQPTPSLPALQVVFTTFAAHIRFFERRLYESEDKLALAKVVRAMKSQPAFGRFTDLHPGITSVRQTD
;
A
#
# COMPACT_ATOMS: atom_id res chain seq x y z
N MET A 1 -11.19 29.37 23.13
CA MET A 1 -12.25 28.33 23.12
C MET A 1 -12.94 28.31 21.76
N ILE A 2 -12.97 27.16 21.08
CA ILE A 2 -13.52 27.01 19.73
C ILE A 2 -15.06 27.01 19.80
N LYS A 3 -15.72 27.84 18.98
CA LYS A 3 -17.18 27.78 18.80
C LYS A 3 -17.51 26.59 17.88
N TRP A 4 -17.55 25.36 18.42
CA TRP A 4 -17.75 24.11 17.64
C TRP A 4 -18.93 24.17 16.66
N ARG A 5 -20.04 24.83 17.05
CA ARG A 5 -21.22 25.04 16.19
C ARG A 5 -20.97 25.93 14.97
N LEU A 6 -19.93 26.75 15.00
CA LEU A 6 -19.50 27.62 13.90
C LEU A 6 -18.31 27.03 13.11
N THR A 7 -17.71 25.95 13.59
CA THR A 7 -16.62 25.26 12.89
C THR A 7 -17.15 24.65 11.60
N SER A 8 -16.43 24.76 10.49
CA SER A 8 -16.88 24.23 9.19
C SER A 8 -17.10 22.72 9.23
N SER A 9 -17.96 22.21 8.35
CA SER A 9 -18.20 20.77 8.19
C SER A 9 -16.89 20.00 7.94
N TRP A 10 -15.99 20.58 7.14
CA TRP A 10 -14.67 20.02 6.86
C TRP A 10 -13.85 19.81 8.15
N TRP A 11 -13.71 20.84 8.99
CA TRP A 11 -12.94 20.73 10.24
C TRP A 11 -13.57 19.74 11.23
N ARG A 12 -14.90 19.66 11.28
CA ARG A 12 -15.60 18.64 12.09
C ARG A 12 -15.32 17.22 11.57
N ALA A 13 -15.36 17.03 10.24
CA ALA A 13 -15.05 15.74 9.63
C ALA A 13 -13.58 15.34 9.84
N THR A 14 -12.64 16.26 9.67
CA THR A 14 -11.21 16.06 9.94
C THR A 14 -10.98 15.66 11.41
N TRP A 15 -11.64 16.32 12.35
CA TRP A 15 -11.57 15.98 13.78
C TRP A 15 -12.10 14.56 14.06
N ILE A 16 -13.26 14.22 13.50
CA ILE A 16 -13.84 12.87 13.64
C ILE A 16 -12.91 11.82 13.02
N TRP A 17 -12.35 12.10 11.84
CA TRP A 17 -11.42 11.20 11.17
C TRP A 17 -10.16 10.99 12.00
N TRP A 18 -9.55 12.07 12.49
CA TRP A 18 -8.38 12.01 13.37
C TRP A 18 -8.66 11.22 14.65
N TYR A 19 -9.85 11.37 15.23
CA TYR A 19 -10.27 10.61 16.41
C TYR A 19 -10.47 9.11 16.11
N LYS A 20 -10.90 8.76 14.89
CA LYS A 20 -11.07 7.36 14.48
C LYS A 20 -9.76 6.67 14.15
N ILE A 21 -8.67 7.40 13.93
CA ILE A 21 -7.35 6.80 13.73
C ILE A 21 -6.95 6.06 15.00
N HIS A 22 -6.74 4.75 14.89
CA HIS A 22 -6.17 3.95 15.95
C HIS A 22 -4.65 4.05 15.90
N TRP A 23 -4.07 4.62 16.95
CA TRP A 23 -2.63 4.72 17.13
C TRP A 23 -2.15 3.55 17.97
N GLU A 24 -1.10 2.86 17.52
CA GLU A 24 -0.50 1.75 18.26
C GLU A 24 0.33 2.23 19.46
N ILE A 25 0.89 3.44 19.35
CA ILE A 25 1.62 4.13 20.41
C ILE A 25 0.93 5.46 20.68
N THR A 26 0.61 5.70 21.94
CA THR A 26 0.00 6.93 22.46
C THR A 26 0.82 7.49 23.63
N TRP A 27 0.45 8.66 24.12
CA TRP A 27 1.08 9.24 25.31
C TRP A 27 0.85 8.40 26.58
N HIS A 28 -0.11 7.47 26.59
CA HIS A 28 -0.28 6.51 27.69
C HIS A 28 0.88 5.51 27.80
N ASP A 29 1.61 5.27 26.71
CA ASP A 29 2.76 4.38 26.68
C ASP A 29 4.03 5.03 27.27
N LEU A 30 3.96 6.30 27.65
CA LEU A 30 5.04 7.00 28.34
C LEU A 30 5.25 6.46 29.77
N PRO A 31 6.49 6.50 30.29
CA PRO A 31 6.76 6.37 31.73
C PRO A 31 5.88 7.33 32.54
N SER A 32 5.54 6.96 33.79
CA SER A 32 4.55 7.68 34.61
C SER A 32 4.83 9.19 34.71
N ASP A 33 6.09 9.52 34.97
CA ASP A 33 6.63 10.86 35.13
C ASP A 33 6.60 11.67 33.81
N GLU A 34 6.95 11.06 32.68
CA GLU A 34 6.84 11.72 31.36
C GLU A 34 5.38 11.87 30.91
N ARG A 35 4.54 10.89 31.24
CA ARG A 35 3.10 10.89 30.96
C ARG A 35 2.39 12.02 31.68
N ALA A 36 2.68 12.19 32.98
CA ALA A 36 2.12 13.27 33.77
C ALA A 36 2.62 14.64 33.28
N TRP A 37 3.93 14.75 32.99
CA TRP A 37 4.51 15.98 32.41
C TRP A 37 3.85 16.36 31.08
N TYR A 38 3.61 15.39 30.20
CA TYR A 38 2.94 15.57 28.91
C TYR A 38 1.46 15.93 29.10
N GLY A 39 0.75 15.21 29.98
CA GLY A 39 -0.67 15.39 30.27
C GLY A 39 -0.99 16.78 30.84
N LEU A 40 -0.17 17.28 31.78
CA LEU A 40 -0.35 18.60 32.38
C LEU A 40 -0.24 19.74 31.36
N ARG A 41 0.51 19.54 30.28
CA ARG A 41 0.74 20.54 29.22
C ARG A 41 -0.22 20.39 28.03
N GLN A 42 -1.12 19.41 28.06
CA GLN A 42 -2.16 19.29 27.04
C GLN A 42 -3.21 20.39 27.16
N PRO A 43 -3.89 20.77 26.06
CA PRO A 43 -5.03 21.68 26.12
C PRO A 43 -6.16 21.13 27.00
N ILE A 44 -6.56 21.88 28.03
CA ILE A 44 -7.52 21.38 29.05
C ILE A 44 -8.97 21.67 28.75
N TRP A 45 -9.24 22.71 27.96
CA TRP A 45 -10.60 23.20 27.75
C TRP A 45 -11.42 22.24 26.89
N PHE A 46 -10.81 21.68 25.84
CA PHE A 46 -11.41 20.64 25.02
C PHE A 46 -10.36 19.61 24.70
N HIS A 47 -10.59 18.38 25.15
CA HIS A 47 -9.70 17.26 24.90
C HIS A 47 -10.55 16.03 24.56
N SER A 48 -10.11 15.19 23.63
CA SER A 48 -10.84 13.96 23.26
C SER A 48 -10.60 12.82 24.24
N ASP A 49 -9.43 12.81 24.88
CA ASP A 49 -9.02 11.79 25.84
C ASP A 49 -9.73 11.90 27.19
N ALA A 50 -10.34 10.79 27.62
CA ALA A 50 -11.08 10.69 28.87
C ALA A 50 -10.19 10.81 30.12
N ALA A 51 -8.88 10.57 30.03
CA ALA A 51 -7.97 10.78 31.15
C ALA A 51 -7.90 12.26 31.57
N LEU A 52 -8.13 13.18 30.62
CA LEU A 52 -8.13 14.63 30.81
C LEU A 52 -9.54 15.22 31.01
N HIS A 53 -10.51 14.37 31.35
CA HIS A 53 -11.88 14.79 31.67
C HIS A 53 -12.14 14.73 33.17
N TYR A 54 -13.00 15.60 33.69
CA TYR A 54 -13.44 15.49 35.08
C TYR A 54 -14.65 14.56 35.18
N GLU A 55 -14.85 13.96 36.34
CA GLU A 55 -16.00 13.10 36.63
C GLU A 55 -17.07 13.90 37.34
N GLN A 56 -18.27 13.94 36.76
CA GLN A 56 -19.42 14.56 37.39
C GLN A 56 -20.10 13.53 38.31
N ALA A 57 -20.30 13.90 39.58
CA ALA A 57 -21.05 13.06 40.51
C ALA A 57 -22.45 12.79 39.96
N ALA A 58 -22.87 11.52 39.99
CA ALA A 58 -24.16 11.08 39.47
C ALA A 58 -25.29 11.88 40.14
N ARG A 59 -26.16 12.49 39.32
CA ARG A 59 -27.43 13.01 39.79
C ARG A 59 -28.41 11.84 39.71
N THR A 60 -28.79 11.31 40.87
CA THR A 60 -29.73 10.20 41.11
C THR A 60 -29.30 8.79 40.64
N HIS A 61 -29.83 7.78 41.34
CA HIS A 61 -29.44 6.34 41.39
C HIS A 61 -29.45 5.53 40.08
N THR A 62 -29.47 6.13 38.89
CA THR A 62 -29.66 5.41 37.62
C THR A 62 -28.71 5.81 36.49
N SER A 63 -27.75 6.71 36.72
CA SER A 63 -26.76 7.05 35.69
C SER A 63 -25.33 6.84 36.19
N SER A 64 -24.54 6.10 35.42
CA SER A 64 -23.11 5.90 35.66
C SER A 64 -22.36 7.24 35.61
N ALA A 65 -21.25 7.35 36.34
CA ALA A 65 -20.39 8.52 36.32
C ALA A 65 -19.97 8.83 34.88
N TYR A 66 -20.32 10.02 34.39
CA TYR A 66 -20.01 10.46 33.02
C TYR A 66 -18.86 11.47 33.05
N ARG A 67 -17.85 11.23 32.22
CA ARG A 67 -16.67 12.10 32.06
C ARG A 67 -16.94 13.24 31.09
N ARG A 68 -16.51 14.45 31.44
CA ARG A 68 -16.68 15.65 30.61
C ARG A 68 -15.40 16.48 30.54
N CYS A 69 -15.19 17.14 29.40
CA CYS A 69 -14.15 18.17 29.28
C CYS A 69 -14.50 19.39 30.13
N ILE A 70 -13.48 20.07 30.69
CA ILE A 70 -13.64 21.31 31.47
C ILE A 70 -14.38 22.41 30.68
N GLY A 71 -14.22 22.49 29.36
CA GLY A 71 -14.91 23.49 28.54
C GLY A 71 -16.36 23.16 28.17
N MET A 72 -16.83 21.93 28.45
CA MET A 72 -18.18 21.46 28.09
C MET A 72 -19.18 21.62 29.24
N VAL A 73 -19.29 22.84 29.76
CA VAL A 73 -20.26 23.22 30.80
C VAL A 73 -21.39 24.10 30.24
N PRO A 74 -22.58 24.16 30.87
CA PRO A 74 -23.65 25.07 30.47
C PRO A 74 -23.28 26.55 30.63
N GLU A 75 -23.98 27.42 29.90
CA GLU A 75 -23.97 28.86 30.21
C GLU A 75 -24.63 29.13 31.57
N PRO A 76 -24.22 30.17 32.31
CA PRO A 76 -23.20 31.17 31.99
C PRO A 76 -21.76 30.77 32.35
N GLN A 77 -21.56 29.62 33.00
CA GLN A 77 -20.23 29.17 33.45
C GLN A 77 -19.23 28.98 32.31
N ARG A 78 -19.72 28.58 31.13
CA ARG A 78 -18.90 28.41 29.94
C ARG A 78 -18.28 29.73 29.48
N SER A 79 -19.08 30.79 29.38
CA SER A 79 -18.60 32.14 29.06
C SER A 79 -17.60 32.64 30.10
N PHE A 80 -17.83 32.36 31.38
CA PHE A 80 -16.87 32.66 32.45
C PHE A 80 -15.54 31.90 32.31
N ARG A 81 -15.57 30.58 32.03
CA ARG A 81 -14.34 29.79 31.79
C ARG A 81 -13.57 30.29 30.55
N LEU A 82 -14.29 30.76 29.53
CA LEU A 82 -13.68 31.41 28.36
C LEU A 82 -12.98 32.72 28.73
N HIS A 83 -13.60 33.52 29.59
CA HIS A 83 -12.98 34.72 30.15
C HIS A 83 -11.68 34.37 30.89
N VAL A 84 -11.74 33.41 31.83
CA VAL A 84 -10.58 32.96 32.60
C VAL A 84 -9.43 32.51 31.68
N SER A 85 -9.72 31.67 30.69
CA SER A 85 -8.73 31.21 29.70
C SER A 85 -8.05 32.36 28.94
N ARG A 86 -8.81 33.40 28.60
CA ARG A 86 -8.31 34.52 27.78
C ARG A 86 -7.53 35.54 28.61
N VAL A 87 -8.08 35.97 29.73
CA VAL A 87 -7.51 37.03 30.57
C VAL A 87 -6.28 36.55 31.31
N PHE A 88 -6.31 35.34 31.86
CA PHE A 88 -5.20 34.77 32.62
C PHE A 88 -4.29 33.88 31.76
N GLY A 89 -4.52 33.81 30.44
CA GLY A 89 -3.66 33.07 29.52
C GLY A 89 -3.64 31.55 29.69
N VAL A 90 -4.57 30.99 30.46
CA VAL A 90 -4.60 29.56 30.80
C VAL A 90 -4.98 28.71 29.59
N LYS A 91 -4.09 27.79 29.21
CA LYS A 91 -4.27 26.83 28.10
C LYS A 91 -4.21 25.38 28.56
N SER A 92 -3.46 25.09 29.61
CA SER A 92 -3.13 23.77 30.14
C SER A 92 -3.24 23.70 31.67
N LEU A 93 -3.12 22.52 32.28
CA LEU A 93 -3.10 22.39 33.75
C LEU A 93 -1.81 22.98 34.33
N ALA A 94 -0.71 22.89 33.59
CA ALA A 94 0.56 23.45 33.97
C ALA A 94 0.49 24.98 34.18
N ASP A 95 -0.38 25.68 33.44
CA ASP A 95 -0.57 27.13 33.58
C ASP A 95 -1.25 27.53 34.91
N PHE A 96 -1.87 26.57 35.62
CA PHE A 96 -2.41 26.81 36.95
C PHE A 96 -1.39 26.65 38.07
N MET A 97 -0.23 26.04 37.79
CA MET A 97 0.80 25.75 38.79
C MET A 97 1.56 27.02 39.19
N CYS A 98 1.98 27.11 40.45
CA CYS A 98 2.73 28.27 40.99
C CYS A 98 4.16 28.36 40.43
N GLU A 99 4.82 29.50 40.64
CA GLU A 99 6.30 29.58 40.64
C GLU A 99 6.83 28.52 41.62
N GLY A 100 7.56 27.53 41.10
CA GLY A 100 7.97 26.32 41.85
C GLY A 100 7.26 25.02 41.43
N CYS A 101 6.38 25.05 40.43
CA CYS A 101 5.72 23.86 39.85
C CYS A 101 4.83 23.07 40.84
N ALA A 102 4.32 23.71 41.89
CA ALA A 102 3.34 23.10 42.80
C ALA A 102 1.90 23.38 42.36
N TRP A 103 0.99 22.42 42.59
CA TRP A 103 -0.45 22.64 42.42
C TRP A 103 -0.95 23.62 43.49
N PRO A 104 -1.65 24.71 43.12
CA PRO A 104 -2.03 25.75 44.09
C PRO A 104 -3.06 25.24 45.11
N SER A 105 -3.13 25.88 46.28
CA SER A 105 -4.28 25.70 47.16
C SER A 105 -5.54 26.28 46.50
N GLN A 106 -6.73 25.82 46.91
CA GLN A 106 -7.98 26.36 46.38
C GLN A 106 -8.09 27.87 46.61
N GLN A 107 -7.58 28.36 47.75
CA GLN A 107 -7.60 29.78 48.09
C GLN A 107 -6.70 30.59 47.16
N ASP A 108 -5.47 30.15 46.94
CA ASP A 108 -4.52 30.83 46.05
C ASP A 108 -5.03 30.82 44.61
N PHE A 109 -5.57 29.69 44.15
CA PHE A 109 -6.16 29.56 42.82
C PHE A 109 -7.26 30.60 42.60
N VAL A 110 -8.19 30.72 43.55
CA VAL A 110 -9.30 31.69 43.46
C VAL A 110 -8.75 33.11 43.45
N GLN A 111 -7.84 33.46 44.36
CA GLN A 111 -7.30 34.81 44.45
C GLN A 111 -6.59 35.26 43.16
N ARG A 112 -5.85 34.35 42.52
CA ARG A 112 -5.12 34.66 41.26
C ARG A 112 -6.00 34.83 40.04
N HIS A 113 -7.16 34.18 40.02
CA HIS A 113 -8.04 34.15 38.84
C HIS A 113 -9.33 34.95 39.05
N LEU A 114 -9.40 35.75 40.12
CA LEU A 114 -10.46 36.73 40.32
C LEU A 114 -10.20 37.96 39.45
N ASP A 115 -11.22 38.39 38.71
CA ASP A 115 -11.15 39.58 37.88
C ASP A 115 -12.19 40.59 38.33
N PHE A 116 -11.74 41.62 39.05
CA PHE A 116 -12.58 42.72 39.51
C PHE A 116 -13.05 43.64 38.37
N THR A 117 -12.46 43.53 37.18
CA THR A 117 -12.86 44.31 36.00
C THR A 117 -14.01 43.65 35.22
N LEU A 118 -14.34 42.39 35.52
CA LEU A 118 -15.42 41.67 34.86
C LEU A 118 -16.81 42.11 35.38
N VAL A 119 -17.42 43.05 34.68
CA VAL A 119 -18.74 43.62 35.04
C VAL A 119 -19.89 42.61 34.93
N SER A 120 -19.77 41.60 34.06
CA SER A 120 -20.86 40.65 33.78
C SER A 120 -21.09 39.59 34.85
N THR A 121 -20.19 39.44 35.83
CA THR A 121 -20.29 38.42 36.89
C THR A 121 -19.75 38.98 38.21
N THR A 122 -20.58 38.99 39.26
CA THR A 122 -20.18 39.51 40.57
C THR A 122 -19.00 38.72 41.18
N PRO A 123 -18.10 39.35 41.96
CA PRO A 123 -16.94 38.68 42.55
C PRO A 123 -17.31 37.43 43.37
N GLY A 124 -18.39 37.47 44.16
CA GLY A 124 -18.87 36.31 44.92
C GLY A 124 -19.28 35.14 44.01
N GLN A 125 -19.88 35.42 42.85
CA GLN A 125 -20.24 34.40 41.87
C GLN A 125 -19.00 33.85 41.14
N GLN A 126 -18.00 34.70 40.84
CA GLN A 126 -16.71 34.27 40.32
C GLN A 126 -16.02 33.32 41.29
N VAL A 127 -15.94 33.65 42.58
CA VAL A 127 -15.37 32.77 43.63
C VAL A 127 -16.02 31.39 43.60
N LYS A 128 -17.36 31.33 43.54
CA LYS A 128 -18.10 30.06 43.49
C LYS A 128 -17.73 29.23 42.25
N TRP A 129 -17.64 29.85 41.08
CA TRP A 129 -17.30 29.14 39.83
C TRP A 129 -15.82 28.75 39.77
N LEU A 130 -14.91 29.56 40.30
CA LEU A 130 -13.49 29.24 40.41
C LEU A 130 -13.24 28.06 41.35
N ARG A 131 -13.96 27.97 42.48
CA ARG A 131 -13.89 26.79 43.37
C ARG A 131 -14.33 25.50 42.67
N VAL A 132 -15.36 25.57 41.83
CA VAL A 132 -15.83 24.42 41.03
C VAL A 132 -14.78 24.05 39.98
N LEU A 133 -14.25 25.03 39.24
CA LEU A 133 -13.20 24.82 38.25
C LEU A 133 -11.95 24.19 38.89
N TYR A 134 -11.53 24.69 40.05
CA TYR A 134 -10.41 24.13 40.82
C TYR A 134 -10.63 22.65 41.14
N LYS A 135 -11.81 22.29 41.66
CA LYS A 135 -12.14 20.90 41.99
C LYS A 135 -12.08 19.99 40.77
N GLU A 136 -12.65 20.43 39.66
CA GLU A 136 -12.66 19.65 38.40
C GLU A 136 -11.26 19.51 37.80
N ALA A 137 -10.44 20.56 37.82
CA ALA A 137 -9.06 20.52 37.36
C ALA A 137 -8.20 19.62 38.26
N THR A 138 -8.39 19.70 39.58
CA THR A 138 -7.65 18.90 40.57
C THR A 138 -7.92 17.40 40.39
N GLN A 139 -9.15 16.99 40.07
CA GLN A 139 -9.44 15.58 39.75
C GLN A 139 -8.60 15.05 38.58
N ILE A 140 -8.36 15.88 37.58
CA ILE A 140 -7.57 15.48 36.41
C ILE A 140 -6.09 15.38 36.79
N VAL A 141 -5.58 16.34 37.57
CA VAL A 141 -4.20 16.33 38.10
C VAL A 141 -3.95 15.08 38.96
N GLU A 142 -4.87 14.76 39.87
CA GLU A 142 -4.81 13.56 40.69
C GLU A 142 -4.80 12.29 39.86
N ARG A 143 -5.60 12.24 38.79
CA ARG A 143 -5.64 11.07 37.89
C ARG A 143 -4.35 10.90 37.10
N LEU A 144 -3.68 12.01 36.76
CA LEU A 144 -2.36 11.96 36.15
C LEU A 144 -1.27 11.49 37.13
N GLY A 145 -1.59 11.31 38.42
CA GLY A 145 -0.72 10.71 39.43
C GLY A 145 0.17 11.69 40.18
N GLU A 146 -0.06 13.01 40.06
CA GLU A 146 0.91 14.02 40.50
C GLU A 146 0.25 15.15 41.29
N ARG A 147 0.19 15.02 42.62
CA ARG A 147 -0.10 16.17 43.51
C ARG A 147 1.19 16.96 43.88
N GLU A 148 2.36 16.34 43.76
CA GLU A 148 3.67 16.95 44.04
C GLU A 148 4.63 16.74 42.86
N LEU A 149 4.35 17.38 41.73
CA LEU A 149 5.31 17.40 40.61
C LEU A 149 6.38 18.47 40.88
N VAL A 150 7.19 18.27 41.92
CA VAL A 150 8.27 19.18 42.30
C VAL A 150 9.59 18.43 42.24
N LEU A 151 10.52 19.04 41.49
CA LEU A 151 11.92 18.65 41.26
C LEU A 151 12.16 17.63 40.14
N GLN A 152 11.82 17.99 38.90
CA GLN A 152 12.84 17.83 37.88
C GLN A 152 13.10 19.17 37.20
N THR A 153 14.38 19.57 37.29
CA THR A 153 15.06 20.64 36.56
C THR A 153 14.45 20.82 35.18
N PRO A 154 14.37 22.03 34.61
CA PRO A 154 13.86 22.23 33.25
C PRO A 154 14.66 21.34 32.29
N ARG A 155 14.16 20.14 31.98
CA ARG A 155 14.73 19.30 30.93
C ARG A 155 14.61 20.16 29.69
N ALA A 156 15.76 20.58 29.15
CA ALA A 156 15.90 21.50 28.04
C ALA A 156 14.73 21.33 27.07
N ALA A 157 13.98 22.42 26.84
CA ALA A 157 12.70 22.47 26.15
C ALA A 157 12.56 21.43 25.03
N ARG A 158 12.22 20.19 25.39
CA ARG A 158 11.95 19.15 24.40
C ARG A 158 10.67 19.60 23.74
N ARG A 159 10.74 19.88 22.43
CA ARG A 159 9.54 20.17 21.64
C ARG A 159 8.50 19.12 21.99
N MET A 160 7.34 19.55 22.45
CA MET A 160 6.20 18.66 22.69
C MET A 160 5.74 18.11 21.36
N ILE A 161 6.36 17.03 20.95
CA ILE A 161 5.94 16.26 19.81
C ILE A 161 4.76 15.39 20.28
N PRO A 162 3.64 15.31 19.53
CA PRO A 162 2.58 14.37 19.84
C PRO A 162 3.18 12.96 19.99
N HIS A 163 2.96 12.32 21.13
CA HIS A 163 3.41 10.95 21.38
C HIS A 163 2.42 10.00 20.72
N LEU A 164 2.30 10.12 19.40
CA LEU A 164 1.46 9.32 18.53
C LEU A 164 2.37 8.65 17.53
N GLY A 165 2.20 7.35 17.35
CA GLY A 165 3.08 6.58 16.50
C GLY A 165 2.57 5.20 16.15
N CYS A 166 3.39 4.49 15.39
CA CYS A 166 3.19 3.10 15.02
C CYS A 166 4.49 2.30 15.17
N LYS A 167 4.37 0.99 15.27
CA LYS A 167 5.47 0.05 15.17
C LYS A 167 5.68 -0.31 13.70
N SER A 168 6.89 -0.11 13.20
CA SER A 168 7.31 -0.57 11.88
C SER A 168 8.39 -1.64 12.06
N GLY A 169 7.95 -2.90 12.12
CA GLY A 169 8.81 -4.00 12.56
C GLY A 169 9.19 -3.83 14.03
N VAL A 170 10.50 -3.75 14.32
CA VAL A 170 11.01 -3.57 15.70
C VAL A 170 11.14 -2.08 16.10
N LYS A 171 11.00 -1.16 15.14
CA LYS A 171 11.21 0.28 15.38
C LYS A 171 9.89 0.97 15.72
N VAL A 172 9.91 1.84 16.74
CA VAL A 172 8.83 2.79 17.03
C VAL A 172 9.07 4.06 16.20
N CYS A 173 8.06 4.46 15.43
CA CYS A 173 8.08 5.72 14.67
C CYS A 173 7.02 6.66 15.23
N LEU A 174 7.45 7.81 15.75
CA LEU A 174 6.57 8.87 16.26
C LEU A 174 6.41 9.97 15.20
N ILE A 175 5.29 10.70 15.22
CA ILE A 175 5.12 11.92 14.41
C ILE A 175 6.26 12.91 14.72
N PRO A 176 6.81 13.67 13.76
CA PRO A 176 6.53 13.64 12.32
C PRO A 176 7.37 12.61 11.56
N ALA A 177 8.15 11.78 12.25
CA ALA A 177 9.12 10.85 11.67
C ALA A 177 8.49 9.51 11.16
N ILE A 178 7.16 9.44 11.02
CA ILE A 178 6.48 8.25 10.50
C ILE A 178 6.70 8.17 8.98
N PRO A 179 7.25 7.07 8.45
CA PRO A 179 7.40 6.89 7.00
C PRO A 179 6.05 6.91 6.28
N ARG A 180 6.01 7.46 5.06
CA ARG A 180 4.77 7.56 4.26
C ARG A 180 4.07 6.22 4.06
N SER A 181 4.82 5.14 3.89
CA SER A 181 4.29 3.77 3.74
C SER A 181 3.58 3.27 5.01
N ALA A 182 4.11 3.60 6.20
CA ALA A 182 3.49 3.26 7.47
C ALA A 182 2.24 4.12 7.73
N LEU A 183 2.31 5.41 7.39
CA LEU A 183 1.19 6.33 7.56
C LEU A 183 -0.04 5.88 6.76
N LEU A 184 0.13 5.39 5.52
CA LEU A 184 -0.96 4.87 4.71
C LEU A 184 -1.69 3.70 5.37
N ARG A 185 -0.98 2.80 6.08
CA ARG A 185 -1.58 1.68 6.80
C ARG A 185 -2.43 2.14 8.00
N ILE A 186 -1.99 3.21 8.66
CA ILE A 186 -2.69 3.78 9.82
C ILE A 186 -4.01 4.41 9.40
N VAL A 187 -4.01 5.15 8.29
CA VAL A 187 -5.21 5.88 7.83
C VAL A 187 -6.13 5.03 6.96
N TRP A 188 -5.62 3.92 6.42
CA TRP A 188 -6.35 3.06 5.50
C TRP A 188 -5.89 1.61 5.64
N THR A 189 -6.82 0.76 6.04
CA THR A 189 -6.68 -0.69 5.93
C THR A 189 -7.66 -1.16 4.87
N PRO A 190 -7.19 -1.79 3.76
CA PRO A 190 -8.12 -2.35 2.78
C PRO A 190 -8.99 -3.42 3.44
N ALA A 191 -10.26 -3.47 3.04
CA ALA A 191 -11.11 -4.59 3.44
C ALA A 191 -10.51 -5.90 2.95
N LEU A 192 -10.70 -6.97 3.72
CA LEU A 192 -10.25 -8.29 3.30
C LEU A 192 -10.92 -8.66 1.97
N PRO A 193 -10.16 -9.20 0.99
CA PRO A 193 -10.72 -9.59 -0.29
C PRO A 193 -11.75 -10.71 -0.09
N THR A 194 -12.93 -10.54 -0.68
CA THR A 194 -14.03 -11.52 -0.62
C THR A 194 -13.97 -12.57 -1.73
N LYS A 195 -13.10 -12.36 -2.73
CA LYS A 195 -12.90 -13.25 -3.87
C LYS A 195 -11.45 -13.71 -3.94
N PRO A 196 -11.19 -14.93 -4.47
CA PRO A 196 -9.83 -15.39 -4.69
C PRO A 196 -9.09 -14.45 -5.65
N HIS A 197 -7.77 -14.33 -5.46
CA HIS A 197 -6.95 -13.50 -6.34
C HIS A 197 -6.98 -14.07 -7.77
N PRO A 198 -7.07 -13.24 -8.84
CA PRO A 198 -7.19 -13.76 -10.21
C PRO A 198 -6.10 -14.76 -10.63
N MET A 199 -4.87 -14.57 -10.13
CA MET A 199 -3.74 -15.47 -10.40
C MET A 199 -3.93 -16.89 -9.81
N THR A 200 -4.72 -17.05 -8.75
CA THR A 200 -4.95 -18.39 -8.14
C THR A 200 -5.86 -19.25 -9.01
N VAL A 201 -6.56 -18.66 -9.98
CA VAL A 201 -7.36 -19.42 -10.95
C VAL A 201 -6.48 -20.11 -11.99
N HIS A 202 -5.32 -19.52 -12.33
CA HIS A 202 -4.35 -20.15 -13.24
C HIS A 202 -3.64 -21.34 -12.60
N SER A 203 -3.47 -21.32 -11.27
CA SER A 203 -2.89 -22.43 -10.52
C SER A 203 -3.11 -22.27 -9.02
N GLN A 204 -3.39 -23.38 -8.35
CA GLN A 204 -3.45 -23.44 -6.89
C GLN A 204 -2.09 -23.15 -6.21
N ARG A 205 -0.98 -23.18 -6.97
CA ARG A 205 0.37 -22.83 -6.47
C ARG A 205 0.61 -21.33 -6.35
N ALA A 206 -0.27 -20.48 -6.87
CA ALA A 206 -0.13 -19.03 -6.77
C ALA A 206 -0.57 -18.54 -5.38
N ASP A 207 0.33 -18.56 -4.42
CA ASP A 207 0.12 -18.01 -3.09
C ASP A 207 0.45 -16.51 -3.00
N GLU A 208 0.33 -15.92 -1.80
CA GLU A 208 0.57 -14.49 -1.58
C GLU A 208 2.02 -14.08 -1.90
N GLU A 209 3.01 -14.94 -1.62
CA GLU A 209 4.41 -14.66 -1.91
C GLU A 209 4.70 -14.71 -3.41
N GLN A 210 4.09 -15.66 -4.13
CA GLN A 210 4.17 -15.71 -5.59
C GLN A 210 3.51 -14.48 -6.25
N ILE A 211 2.37 -14.03 -5.71
CA ILE A 211 1.71 -12.80 -6.20
C ILE A 211 2.62 -11.58 -5.97
N LYS A 212 3.21 -11.45 -4.78
CA LYS A 212 4.18 -10.38 -4.49
C LYS A 212 5.40 -10.46 -5.41
N SER A 213 5.93 -11.66 -5.62
CA SER A 213 7.06 -11.94 -6.51
C SER A 213 6.74 -11.51 -7.94
N PHE A 214 5.56 -11.86 -8.47
CA PHE A 214 5.12 -11.42 -9.78
C PHE A 214 5.06 -9.90 -9.90
N VAL A 215 4.46 -9.21 -8.92
CA VAL A 215 4.36 -7.74 -8.94
C VAL A 215 5.75 -7.09 -8.86
N LYS A 216 6.65 -7.63 -8.04
CA LYS A 216 8.04 -7.18 -7.96
C LYS A 216 8.77 -7.39 -9.28
N TYR A 217 8.65 -8.59 -9.85
CA TYR A 217 9.29 -8.98 -11.10
C TYR A 217 8.72 -8.24 -12.32
N GLY A 218 7.45 -7.84 -12.29
CA GLY A 218 6.84 -6.98 -13.30
C GLY A 218 7.58 -5.64 -13.50
N LYS A 219 8.30 -5.15 -12.48
CA LYS A 219 9.19 -3.98 -12.63
C LYS A 219 10.39 -4.28 -13.52
N HIS A 220 10.93 -5.49 -13.44
CA HIS A 220 12.04 -5.96 -14.28
C HIS A 220 11.56 -6.24 -15.71
N LEU A 221 10.41 -6.91 -15.87
CA LEU A 221 9.83 -7.16 -17.21
C LEU A 221 9.63 -5.88 -18.01
N ARG A 222 9.24 -4.77 -17.38
CA ARG A 222 9.11 -3.46 -18.03
C ARG A 222 10.44 -2.84 -18.50
N LYS A 223 11.58 -3.33 -18.02
CA LYS A 223 12.91 -2.91 -18.51
C LYS A 223 13.30 -3.67 -19.77
N ILE A 224 12.93 -4.96 -19.85
CA ILE A 224 13.38 -5.86 -20.92
C ILE A 224 12.36 -5.99 -22.07
N LEU A 225 11.08 -5.68 -21.83
CA LEU A 225 10.01 -5.80 -22.81
C LEU A 225 9.49 -4.43 -23.26
N LEU A 226 9.03 -4.33 -24.51
CA LEU A 226 8.18 -3.20 -24.90
C LEU A 226 6.87 -3.18 -24.09
N PRO A 227 6.28 -2.00 -23.82
CA PRO A 227 5.07 -1.87 -23.01
C PRO A 227 3.93 -2.78 -23.42
N ILE A 228 3.74 -3.02 -24.73
CA ILE A 228 2.66 -3.86 -25.25
C ILE A 228 2.78 -5.34 -24.83
N PHE A 229 4.00 -5.89 -24.76
CA PHE A 229 4.23 -7.27 -24.33
C PHE A 229 4.08 -7.41 -22.81
N ALA A 230 4.60 -6.44 -22.05
CA ALA A 230 4.46 -6.41 -20.60
C ALA A 230 3.00 -6.22 -20.16
N ASP A 231 2.24 -5.36 -20.85
CA ASP A 231 0.81 -5.16 -20.61
C ASP A 231 0.01 -6.44 -20.85
N LEU A 232 0.29 -7.14 -21.96
CA LEU A 232 -0.39 -8.41 -22.23
C LEU A 232 -0.12 -9.46 -21.15
N GLN A 233 1.14 -9.63 -20.72
CA GLN A 233 1.48 -10.54 -19.63
C GLN A 233 0.72 -10.19 -18.34
N PHE A 234 0.66 -8.90 -18.00
CA PHE A 234 -0.09 -8.43 -16.84
C PHE A 234 -1.57 -8.76 -16.95
N ARG A 235 -2.19 -8.46 -18.09
CA ARG A 235 -3.62 -8.76 -18.32
C ARG A 235 -3.90 -10.25 -18.30
N LEU A 236 -3.00 -11.09 -18.79
CA LEU A 236 -3.13 -12.54 -18.71
C LEU A 236 -3.11 -13.00 -17.25
N ALA A 237 -2.07 -12.63 -16.49
CA ALA A 237 -1.93 -13.03 -15.09
C ALA A 237 -3.12 -12.59 -14.22
N PHE A 238 -3.66 -11.38 -14.47
CA PHE A 238 -4.81 -10.83 -13.74
C PHE A 238 -6.18 -11.18 -14.36
N ARG A 239 -6.23 -12.04 -15.38
CA ARG A 239 -7.47 -12.46 -16.07
C ARG A 239 -8.31 -11.28 -16.59
N LEU A 240 -7.63 -10.27 -17.12
CA LEU A 240 -8.23 -9.07 -17.69
C LEU A 240 -8.49 -9.19 -19.19
N LEU A 241 -8.03 -10.27 -19.83
CA LEU A 241 -8.25 -10.49 -21.26
C LEU A 241 -9.70 -10.90 -21.56
N PRO A 242 -10.30 -10.37 -22.64
CA PRO A 242 -11.66 -10.72 -23.07
C PRO A 242 -11.65 -12.04 -23.89
N VAL A 243 -11.26 -13.14 -23.23
CA VAL A 243 -11.41 -14.49 -23.81
C VAL A 243 -12.88 -14.90 -23.87
N ARG A 244 -13.25 -15.74 -24.84
CA ARG A 244 -14.65 -16.01 -25.15
C ARG A 244 -15.43 -16.71 -24.04
N ALA A 245 -14.77 -17.48 -23.19
CA ALA A 245 -15.39 -18.07 -21.98
C ALA A 245 -16.07 -17.04 -21.05
N ARG A 246 -15.69 -15.75 -21.13
CA ARG A 246 -16.25 -14.69 -20.29
C ARG A 246 -17.58 -14.14 -20.81
N PHE A 247 -17.97 -14.47 -22.03
CA PHE A 247 -19.18 -13.95 -22.68
C PHE A 247 -20.37 -14.91 -22.60
N TRP A 248 -20.42 -15.74 -21.54
CA TRP A 248 -21.51 -16.71 -21.33
C TRP A 248 -22.91 -16.07 -21.35
N PHE A 249 -23.03 -14.82 -20.91
CA PHE A 249 -24.30 -14.08 -20.91
C PHE A 249 -24.87 -13.76 -22.31
N LEU A 250 -24.08 -13.98 -23.37
CA LEU A 250 -24.50 -13.77 -24.77
C LEU A 250 -24.93 -15.08 -25.48
N GLU A 251 -24.87 -16.22 -24.78
CA GLU A 251 -25.09 -17.54 -25.38
C GLU A 251 -26.49 -17.70 -26.00
N ALA A 252 -27.51 -17.07 -25.42
CA ALA A 252 -28.87 -17.08 -25.96
C ALA A 252 -28.99 -16.44 -27.35
N VAL A 253 -28.13 -15.46 -27.67
CA VAL A 253 -28.14 -14.75 -28.96
C VAL A 253 -27.10 -15.35 -29.92
N HIS A 254 -25.97 -15.81 -29.39
CA HIS A 254 -24.92 -16.45 -30.16
C HIS A 254 -24.49 -17.75 -29.45
N PRO A 255 -25.04 -18.92 -29.81
CA PRO A 255 -24.78 -20.18 -29.12
C PRO A 255 -23.31 -20.60 -29.11
N ARG A 256 -22.55 -20.21 -30.14
CA ARG A 256 -21.10 -20.46 -30.23
C ARG A 256 -20.25 -19.34 -29.64
N ILE A 257 -20.81 -18.40 -28.88
CA ILE A 257 -20.07 -17.22 -28.39
C ILE A 257 -18.88 -17.58 -27.50
N GLN A 258 -18.95 -18.67 -26.73
CA GLN A 258 -17.89 -19.09 -25.81
C GLN A 258 -16.79 -19.95 -26.46
N TYR A 259 -17.06 -20.52 -27.63
CA TYR A 259 -16.21 -21.49 -28.30
C TYR A 259 -14.97 -20.81 -28.89
N CYS A 260 -13.91 -21.58 -29.10
CA CYS A 260 -12.69 -21.13 -29.76
C CYS A 260 -13.00 -20.51 -31.13
N VAL A 261 -12.24 -19.48 -31.50
CA VAL A 261 -12.39 -18.81 -32.80
C VAL A 261 -11.94 -19.66 -33.98
N ARG A 262 -11.27 -20.79 -33.73
CA ARG A 262 -10.77 -21.68 -34.79
C ARG A 262 -11.90 -22.59 -35.26
N ASP A 263 -12.14 -22.63 -36.56
CA ASP A 263 -13.26 -23.38 -37.16
C ASP A 263 -13.27 -24.87 -36.79
N GLU A 264 -12.09 -25.48 -36.60
CA GLU A 264 -11.92 -26.90 -36.25
C GLU A 264 -11.82 -27.16 -34.73
N CYS A 265 -12.08 -26.16 -33.88
CA CYS A 265 -11.95 -26.27 -32.44
C CYS A 265 -13.27 -25.98 -31.72
N ASP A 266 -13.89 -27.04 -31.17
CA ASP A 266 -15.13 -26.95 -30.39
C ASP A 266 -14.89 -26.76 -28.87
N ALA A 267 -13.65 -26.46 -28.44
CA ALA A 267 -13.36 -26.17 -27.04
C ALA A 267 -13.83 -24.75 -26.65
N ILE A 268 -14.16 -24.58 -25.36
CA ILE A 268 -14.42 -23.25 -24.79
C ILE A 268 -13.10 -22.46 -24.75
N GLU A 269 -13.09 -21.22 -25.22
CA GLU A 269 -11.90 -20.37 -25.23
C GLU A 269 -11.62 -19.80 -23.83
N THR A 270 -10.95 -20.59 -22.99
CA THR A 270 -10.33 -20.11 -21.75
C THR A 270 -8.97 -19.46 -22.05
N GLU A 271 -8.37 -18.79 -21.06
CA GLU A 271 -7.00 -18.29 -21.19
C GLU A 271 -6.01 -19.43 -21.47
N GLU A 272 -6.11 -20.54 -20.73
CA GLU A 272 -5.24 -21.71 -20.90
C GLU A 272 -5.44 -22.36 -22.27
N HIS A 273 -6.70 -22.53 -22.71
CA HIS A 273 -6.99 -23.07 -24.02
C HIS A 273 -6.36 -22.21 -25.12
N LEU A 274 -6.64 -20.90 -25.12
CA LEU A 274 -6.16 -19.99 -26.14
C LEU A 274 -4.63 -19.93 -26.19
N PHE A 275 -3.98 -19.79 -25.03
CA PHE A 275 -2.56 -19.49 -24.96
C PHE A 275 -1.67 -20.71 -24.83
N PHE A 276 -2.19 -21.91 -24.56
CA PHE A 276 -1.36 -23.09 -24.27
C PHE A 276 -1.83 -24.36 -24.98
N GLU A 277 -3.12 -24.67 -24.97
CA GLU A 277 -3.63 -25.97 -25.42
C GLU A 277 -4.07 -26.00 -26.89
N CYS A 278 -4.59 -24.90 -27.42
CA CYS A 278 -5.09 -24.81 -28.79
C CYS A 278 -3.98 -25.16 -29.79
N THR A 279 -4.32 -25.80 -30.91
CA THR A 279 -3.38 -26.39 -31.89
C THR A 279 -2.18 -25.49 -32.22
N LEU A 280 -2.41 -24.22 -32.57
CA LEU A 280 -1.31 -23.29 -32.87
C LEU A 280 -0.43 -23.02 -31.66
N ALA A 281 -1.03 -22.76 -30.49
CA ALA A 281 -0.29 -22.50 -29.25
C ALA A 281 0.54 -23.72 -28.85
N ALA A 282 -0.05 -24.91 -28.85
CA ALA A 282 0.63 -26.16 -28.51
C ALA A 282 1.83 -26.44 -29.44
N GLN A 283 1.66 -26.22 -30.75
CA GLN A 283 2.76 -26.35 -31.72
C GLN A 283 3.88 -25.34 -31.46
N LEU A 284 3.54 -24.06 -31.27
CA LEU A 284 4.52 -23.02 -30.94
C LEU A 284 5.29 -23.36 -29.67
N TRP A 285 4.60 -23.68 -28.57
CA TRP A 285 5.27 -24.08 -27.32
C TRP A 285 6.09 -25.36 -27.48
N GLY A 286 5.70 -26.31 -28.34
CA GLY A 286 6.52 -27.46 -28.70
C GLY A 286 7.91 -27.03 -29.19
N HIS A 287 7.97 -26.15 -30.19
CA HIS A 287 9.23 -25.64 -30.73
C HIS A 287 10.00 -24.78 -29.73
N LEU A 288 9.32 -23.90 -29.00
CA LEU A 288 9.97 -22.98 -28.07
C LEU A 288 10.51 -23.68 -26.82
N THR A 289 9.81 -24.69 -26.32
CA THR A 289 10.31 -25.49 -25.18
C THR A 289 11.50 -26.36 -25.58
N GLN A 290 11.55 -26.85 -26.82
CA GLN A 290 12.75 -27.49 -27.36
C GLN A 290 13.92 -26.50 -27.44
N LEU A 291 13.66 -25.27 -27.93
CA LEU A 291 14.65 -24.20 -28.04
C LEU A 291 15.30 -23.85 -26.70
N VAL A 292 14.54 -23.86 -25.61
CA VAL A 292 15.06 -23.55 -24.26
C VAL A 292 15.43 -24.77 -23.41
N SER A 293 15.30 -25.97 -23.95
CA SER A 293 15.64 -27.22 -23.26
C SER A 293 17.09 -27.32 -22.76
N PRO A 294 18.11 -26.68 -23.38
CA PRO A 294 19.46 -26.66 -22.83
C PRO A 294 19.59 -25.90 -21.51
N PHE A 295 18.66 -24.99 -21.20
CA PHE A 295 18.76 -24.09 -20.05
C PHE A 295 18.00 -24.57 -18.83
N PHE A 296 16.90 -25.30 -19.03
CA PHE A 296 16.00 -25.72 -17.95
C PHE A 296 15.97 -27.24 -17.81
N ARG A 297 15.91 -27.73 -16.57
CA ARG A 297 15.74 -29.17 -16.28
C ARG A 297 14.31 -29.64 -16.53
N VAL A 298 13.35 -28.76 -16.29
CA VAL A 298 11.91 -29.04 -16.37
C VAL A 298 11.31 -28.21 -17.49
N ARG A 299 10.42 -28.82 -18.26
CA ARG A 299 9.67 -28.12 -19.32
C ARG A 299 8.74 -27.08 -18.68
N PRO A 300 8.74 -25.82 -19.16
CA PRO A 300 7.78 -24.81 -18.72
C PRO A 300 6.34 -25.30 -18.87
N THR A 301 5.57 -25.12 -17.82
CA THR A 301 4.14 -25.46 -17.74
C THR A 301 3.26 -24.24 -18.03
N TRP A 302 1.94 -24.44 -18.12
CA TRP A 302 0.99 -23.33 -18.20
C TRP A 302 1.21 -22.30 -17.08
N TYR A 303 1.43 -22.76 -15.86
CA TYR A 303 1.72 -21.91 -14.70
C TYR A 303 2.90 -20.98 -14.94
N ASP A 304 3.99 -21.50 -15.51
CA ASP A 304 5.21 -20.72 -15.76
C ASP A 304 5.02 -19.70 -16.90
N ILE A 305 4.12 -20.01 -17.83
CA ILE A 305 3.76 -19.14 -18.94
C ILE A 305 2.82 -18.03 -18.47
N ALA A 306 1.71 -18.38 -17.83
CA ALA A 306 0.67 -17.44 -17.41
C ALA A 306 1.15 -16.47 -16.32
N LEU A 307 1.96 -16.95 -15.37
CA LEU A 307 2.40 -16.16 -14.21
C LEU A 307 3.88 -15.75 -14.28
N ALA A 308 4.53 -15.97 -15.41
CA ALA A 308 5.90 -15.55 -15.63
C ALA A 308 6.90 -15.97 -14.53
N THR A 309 6.74 -17.16 -13.98
CA THR A 309 7.60 -17.66 -12.91
C THR A 309 9.00 -17.98 -13.43
N LYS A 310 9.99 -17.84 -12.55
CA LYS A 310 11.36 -18.27 -12.82
C LYS A 310 11.49 -19.76 -12.51
N THR A 311 11.69 -20.56 -13.55
CA THR A 311 12.05 -21.98 -13.44
C THR A 311 13.54 -22.14 -13.18
N ARG A 312 13.93 -23.09 -12.32
CA ARG A 312 15.34 -23.35 -12.01
C ARG A 312 16.15 -23.66 -13.28
N VAL A 313 17.21 -22.89 -13.50
CA VAL A 313 18.18 -23.12 -14.56
C VAL A 313 19.07 -24.33 -14.24
N ARG A 314 19.65 -24.95 -15.25
CA ARG A 314 20.67 -26.00 -15.04
C ARG A 314 21.96 -25.37 -14.51
N ASP A 315 22.74 -26.18 -13.81
CA ASP A 315 23.92 -25.74 -13.05
C ASP A 315 24.96 -25.08 -13.98
N GLU A 316 25.06 -25.53 -15.25
CA GLU A 316 25.99 -24.96 -16.25
C GLU A 316 25.63 -23.52 -16.69
N TRP A 317 24.44 -23.06 -16.30
CA TRP A 317 23.88 -21.76 -16.63
C TRP A 317 23.62 -20.88 -15.40
N GLU A 318 23.98 -21.32 -14.19
CA GLU A 318 23.75 -20.56 -12.96
C GLU A 318 24.44 -19.18 -12.99
N GLU A 319 25.67 -19.12 -13.49
CA GLU A 319 26.41 -17.86 -13.70
C GLU A 319 25.73 -16.89 -14.70
N CYS A 320 24.81 -17.40 -15.53
CA CYS A 320 24.08 -16.62 -16.53
C CYS A 320 22.56 -16.64 -16.28
N GLU A 321 22.11 -16.97 -15.07
CA GLU A 321 20.70 -17.24 -14.75
C GLU A 321 19.77 -16.09 -15.16
N GLU A 322 20.13 -14.85 -14.82
CA GLU A 322 19.30 -13.68 -15.14
C GLU A 322 19.18 -13.46 -16.65
N VAL A 323 20.26 -13.66 -17.42
CA VAL A 323 20.26 -13.51 -18.88
C VAL A 323 19.45 -14.61 -19.56
N VAL A 324 19.53 -15.84 -19.05
CA VAL A 324 18.67 -16.96 -19.47
C VAL A 324 17.20 -16.63 -19.23
N HIS A 325 16.87 -16.10 -18.05
CA HIS A 325 15.50 -15.70 -17.73
C HIS A 325 15.03 -14.55 -18.62
N ASP A 326 15.85 -13.54 -18.87
CA ASP A 326 15.49 -12.43 -19.75
C ASP A 326 15.18 -12.90 -21.17
N ALA A 327 16.03 -13.78 -21.72
CA ALA A 327 15.80 -14.38 -23.03
C ALA A 327 14.50 -15.21 -23.05
N TRP A 328 14.29 -16.08 -22.05
CA TRP A 328 13.08 -16.89 -21.94
C TRP A 328 11.81 -16.04 -21.82
N HIS A 329 11.80 -15.08 -20.91
CA HIS A 329 10.63 -14.25 -20.65
C HIS A 329 10.30 -13.32 -21.81
N THR A 330 11.31 -12.90 -22.58
CA THR A 330 11.11 -12.20 -23.85
C THR A 330 10.48 -13.10 -24.90
N LEU A 331 11.04 -14.29 -25.11
CA LEU A 331 10.51 -15.26 -26.07
C LEU A 331 9.06 -15.63 -25.73
N ARG A 332 8.77 -15.88 -24.46
CA ARG A 332 7.43 -16.15 -23.96
C ARG A 332 6.48 -14.97 -24.23
N ALA A 333 6.86 -13.75 -23.84
CA ALA A 333 5.96 -12.59 -23.97
C ALA A 333 5.66 -12.26 -25.43
N VAL A 334 6.65 -12.38 -26.32
CA VAL A 334 6.46 -12.23 -27.77
C VAL A 334 5.50 -13.28 -28.32
N THR A 335 5.63 -14.54 -27.87
CA THR A 335 4.75 -15.64 -28.30
C THR A 335 3.32 -15.44 -27.84
N LEU A 336 3.12 -15.07 -26.57
CA LEU A 336 1.79 -14.72 -26.05
C LEU A 336 1.16 -13.60 -26.87
N HIS A 337 1.93 -12.56 -27.19
CA HIS A 337 1.44 -11.44 -27.99
C HIS A 337 1.09 -11.83 -29.42
N PHE A 338 1.89 -12.69 -30.04
CA PHE A 338 1.57 -13.24 -31.35
C PHE A 338 0.24 -14.00 -31.30
N ILE A 339 0.07 -14.93 -30.37
CA ILE A 339 -1.15 -15.74 -30.23
C ILE A 339 -2.38 -14.84 -30.03
N TRP A 340 -2.28 -13.84 -29.14
CA TRP A 340 -3.37 -12.90 -28.89
C TRP A 340 -3.76 -12.10 -30.14
N THR A 341 -2.76 -11.60 -30.87
CA THR A 341 -2.96 -10.79 -32.07
C THR A 341 -3.55 -11.64 -33.21
N ASP A 342 -3.03 -12.85 -33.40
CA ASP A 342 -3.53 -13.78 -34.41
C ASP A 342 -4.99 -14.17 -34.14
N ARG A 343 -5.31 -14.47 -32.88
CA ARG A 343 -6.69 -14.71 -32.44
C ARG A 343 -7.59 -13.52 -32.78
N ASN A 344 -7.17 -12.29 -32.49
CA ASN A 344 -7.99 -11.11 -32.77
C ASN A 344 -8.20 -10.88 -34.26
N ARG A 345 -7.20 -11.15 -35.10
CA ARG A 345 -7.35 -11.11 -36.56
C ARG A 345 -8.35 -12.15 -37.07
N CYS A 346 -8.34 -13.35 -36.49
CA CYS A 346 -9.34 -14.36 -36.84
C CYS A 346 -10.74 -13.91 -36.43
N LEU A 347 -10.86 -13.36 -35.22
CA LEU A 347 -12.14 -12.97 -34.66
C LEU A 347 -12.78 -11.76 -35.35
N PHE A 348 -12.00 -10.71 -35.59
CA PHE A 348 -12.52 -9.41 -36.02
C PHE A 348 -12.31 -9.14 -37.51
N ASP A 349 -11.26 -9.69 -38.11
CA ASP A 349 -10.92 -9.46 -39.52
C ASP A 349 -11.32 -10.64 -40.41
N GLY A 350 -11.88 -11.72 -39.84
CA GLY A 350 -12.24 -12.95 -40.57
C GLY A 350 -11.05 -13.66 -41.22
N ARG A 351 -9.83 -13.42 -40.73
CA ARG A 351 -8.62 -14.05 -41.27
C ARG A 351 -8.52 -15.51 -40.85
N GLN A 352 -7.92 -16.31 -41.72
CA GLN A 352 -7.56 -17.68 -41.38
C GLN A 352 -6.39 -17.72 -40.38
N PRO A 353 -6.33 -18.75 -39.51
CA PRO A 353 -5.23 -18.96 -38.58
C PRO A 353 -3.86 -18.92 -39.25
N THR A 354 -2.91 -18.18 -38.67
CA THR A 354 -1.53 -18.23 -39.17
C THR A 354 -0.95 -19.63 -38.93
N PRO A 355 -0.42 -20.31 -39.96
CA PRO A 355 0.24 -21.61 -39.77
C PRO A 355 1.47 -21.49 -38.85
N SER A 356 1.88 -22.60 -38.23
CA SER A 356 2.93 -22.60 -37.19
C SER A 356 4.29 -22.11 -37.68
N LEU A 357 4.70 -22.45 -38.90
CA LEU A 357 6.01 -22.03 -39.46
C LEU A 357 6.09 -20.50 -39.67
N PRO A 358 5.15 -19.84 -40.39
CA PRO A 358 5.10 -18.39 -40.44
C PRO A 358 4.99 -17.72 -39.06
N ALA A 359 4.21 -18.31 -38.14
CA ALA A 359 4.09 -17.82 -36.79
C ALA A 359 5.45 -17.79 -36.06
N LEU A 360 6.23 -18.88 -36.16
CA LEU A 360 7.59 -18.94 -35.60
C LEU A 360 8.51 -17.89 -36.20
N GLN A 361 8.44 -17.62 -37.50
CA GLN A 361 9.26 -16.59 -38.14
C GLN A 361 8.97 -15.20 -37.54
N VAL A 362 7.70 -14.86 -37.31
CA VAL A 362 7.31 -13.59 -36.68
C VAL A 362 7.79 -13.52 -35.23
N VAL A 363 7.63 -14.62 -34.48
CA VAL A 363 8.09 -14.72 -33.09
C VAL A 363 9.60 -14.55 -33.01
N PHE A 364 10.38 -15.29 -33.80
CA PHE A 364 11.84 -15.21 -33.78
C PHE A 364 12.38 -13.87 -34.28
N THR A 365 11.76 -13.27 -35.29
CA THR A 365 12.14 -11.92 -35.75
C THR A 365 11.95 -10.89 -34.64
N THR A 366 10.79 -10.94 -33.95
CA THR A 366 10.48 -10.02 -32.85
C THR A 366 11.37 -10.27 -31.64
N PHE A 367 11.64 -11.53 -31.31
CA PHE A 367 12.58 -11.93 -30.27
C PHE A 367 13.99 -11.42 -30.56
N ALA A 368 14.51 -11.62 -31.78
CA ALA A 368 15.83 -11.15 -32.19
C ALA A 368 15.95 -9.61 -32.13
N ALA A 369 14.86 -8.88 -32.37
CA ALA A 369 14.83 -7.43 -32.15
C ALA A 369 15.06 -7.04 -30.67
N HIS A 370 14.50 -7.80 -29.72
CA HIS A 370 14.74 -7.60 -28.29
C HIS A 370 16.16 -8.00 -27.87
N ILE A 371 16.70 -9.09 -28.42
CA ILE A 371 18.11 -9.49 -28.17
C ILE A 371 19.06 -8.37 -28.59
N ARG A 372 18.87 -7.79 -29.78
CA ARG A 372 19.64 -6.61 -30.22
C ARG A 372 19.38 -5.36 -29.38
N PHE A 373 18.23 -5.24 -28.72
CA PHE A 373 17.99 -4.16 -27.77
C PHE A 373 18.79 -4.38 -26.48
N PHE A 374 18.87 -5.61 -25.97
CA PHE A 374 19.68 -5.96 -24.81
C PHE A 374 21.15 -5.59 -25.04
N GLU A 375 21.72 -6.03 -26.16
CA GLU A 375 23.11 -5.72 -26.53
C GLU A 375 23.41 -4.22 -26.66
N ARG A 376 22.44 -3.41 -27.13
CA ARG A 376 22.64 -1.98 -27.37
C ARG A 376 22.46 -1.09 -26.15
N ARG A 377 21.52 -1.44 -25.27
CA ARG A 377 20.99 -0.47 -24.29
C ARG A 377 20.80 -0.99 -22.88
N LEU A 378 20.82 -2.31 -22.67
CA LEU A 378 20.50 -2.87 -21.36
C LEU A 378 21.71 -3.53 -20.69
N TYR A 379 22.52 -4.25 -21.46
CA TYR A 379 23.57 -5.11 -20.93
C TYR A 379 24.94 -4.44 -20.99
N GLU A 380 25.73 -4.69 -19.95
CA GLU A 380 27.15 -4.32 -19.87
C GLU A 380 28.04 -5.45 -20.42
N SER A 381 29.36 -5.26 -20.40
CA SER A 381 30.31 -6.19 -21.04
C SER A 381 30.16 -7.66 -20.61
N GLU A 382 29.96 -7.91 -19.31
CA GLU A 382 29.78 -9.28 -18.78
C GLU A 382 28.45 -9.90 -19.24
N ASP A 383 27.35 -9.14 -19.13
CA ASP A 383 26.02 -9.58 -19.57
C ASP A 383 25.96 -9.82 -21.08
N LYS A 384 26.72 -9.04 -21.88
CA LYS A 384 26.84 -9.26 -23.34
C LYS A 384 27.54 -10.58 -23.65
N LEU A 385 28.57 -10.96 -22.89
CA LEU A 385 29.24 -12.26 -23.04
C LEU A 385 28.30 -13.41 -22.66
N ALA A 386 27.57 -13.26 -21.55
CA ALA A 386 26.54 -14.22 -21.14
C ALA A 386 25.43 -14.35 -22.21
N LEU A 387 24.96 -13.23 -22.76
CA LEU A 387 23.94 -13.21 -23.81
C LEU A 387 24.45 -13.90 -25.09
N ALA A 388 25.70 -13.65 -25.48
CA ALA A 388 26.30 -14.34 -26.63
C ALA A 388 26.39 -15.86 -26.40
N LYS A 389 26.72 -16.30 -25.18
CA LYS A 389 26.72 -17.72 -24.78
C LYS A 389 25.31 -18.31 -24.90
N VAL A 390 24.29 -17.64 -24.37
CA VAL A 390 22.88 -18.06 -24.44
C VAL A 390 22.40 -18.14 -25.89
N VAL A 391 22.62 -17.10 -26.69
CA VAL A 391 22.21 -17.07 -28.10
C VAL A 391 22.92 -18.17 -28.91
N ARG A 392 24.19 -18.47 -28.63
CA ARG A 392 24.91 -19.58 -29.27
C ARG A 392 24.27 -20.93 -28.95
N ALA A 393 23.89 -21.17 -27.70
CA ALA A 393 23.16 -22.38 -27.31
C ALA A 393 21.75 -22.45 -27.93
N MET A 394 21.08 -21.32 -28.12
CA MET A 394 19.80 -21.28 -28.85
C MET A 394 20.00 -21.61 -30.34
N LYS A 395 21.07 -21.11 -30.97
CA LYS A 395 21.40 -21.37 -32.38
C LYS A 395 21.73 -22.83 -32.67
N SER A 396 22.20 -23.59 -31.69
CA SER A 396 22.40 -25.04 -31.87
C SER A 396 21.08 -25.83 -31.92
N GLN A 397 19.94 -25.20 -31.60
CA GLN A 397 18.64 -25.85 -31.68
C GLN A 397 18.04 -25.74 -33.09
N PRO A 398 17.48 -26.82 -33.67
CA PRO A 398 17.17 -26.89 -35.11
C PRO A 398 16.29 -25.75 -35.64
N ALA A 399 15.20 -25.41 -34.94
CA ALA A 399 14.24 -24.41 -35.41
C ALA A 399 14.84 -22.99 -35.45
N PHE A 400 15.57 -22.60 -34.40
CA PHE A 400 16.17 -21.28 -34.31
C PHE A 400 17.47 -21.17 -35.11
N GLY A 401 18.29 -22.22 -35.12
CA GLY A 401 19.48 -22.33 -35.96
C GLY A 401 19.15 -22.11 -37.44
N ARG A 402 18.21 -22.89 -37.99
CA ARG A 402 17.77 -22.73 -39.38
C ARG A 402 17.23 -21.32 -39.67
N PHE A 403 16.49 -20.73 -38.74
CA PHE A 403 16.02 -19.35 -38.88
C PHE A 403 17.18 -18.35 -38.94
N THR A 404 18.18 -18.51 -38.07
CA THR A 404 19.36 -17.62 -38.07
C THR A 404 20.28 -17.82 -39.27
N ASP A 405 20.34 -19.04 -39.83
CA ASP A 405 21.11 -19.33 -41.05
C ASP A 405 20.48 -18.65 -42.27
N LEU A 406 19.14 -18.63 -42.33
CA LEU A 406 18.39 -17.90 -43.38
C LEU A 406 18.44 -16.38 -43.22
N HIS A 407 18.73 -15.89 -42.01
CA HIS A 407 18.82 -14.46 -41.70
C HIS A 407 20.12 -14.12 -40.97
N PRO A 408 21.28 -14.16 -41.65
CA PRO A 408 22.56 -13.88 -41.04
C PRO A 408 22.59 -12.52 -40.35
N GLY A 409 23.11 -12.49 -39.12
CA GLY A 409 23.22 -11.27 -38.32
C GLY A 409 21.91 -10.74 -37.71
N ILE A 410 20.79 -11.47 -37.81
CA ILE A 410 19.51 -11.02 -37.25
C ILE A 410 19.55 -10.82 -35.72
N THR A 411 20.42 -11.56 -35.02
CA THR A 411 20.61 -11.46 -33.57
C THR A 411 21.76 -10.56 -33.16
N SER A 412 22.53 -10.00 -34.09
CA SER A 412 23.73 -9.19 -33.79
C SER A 412 23.48 -7.71 -34.04
N VAL A 413 24.09 -6.87 -33.22
CA VAL A 413 24.21 -5.43 -33.50
C VAL A 413 25.31 -5.21 -34.53
N ARG A 414 25.02 -4.42 -35.58
CA ARG A 414 26.05 -3.99 -36.54
C ARG A 414 27.08 -3.14 -35.79
N GLN A 415 28.33 -3.56 -35.80
CA GLN A 415 29.43 -2.69 -35.39
C GLN A 415 29.55 -1.61 -36.46
N THR A 416 29.38 -0.36 -36.07
CA THR A 416 29.75 0.79 -36.91
C THR A 416 31.26 0.92 -36.77
N ASP A 417 31.97 0.56 -37.83
CA ASP A 417 33.38 0.92 -38.00
C ASP A 417 33.56 2.44 -38.07
#